data_AF-A0AA93HLF7-F1
#
_entry.id   AF-A0AA93HLF7-F1
#
_cell.length_a   1.000
_cell.length_b   1.000
_cell.length_c   1.000
_cell.angle_alpha   90.00
_cell.angle_beta   90.00
_cell.angle_gamma   90.00
#
_symmetry.space_group_name_H-M   'P 1'
#
loop_
_entity.id
_entity.type
_entity.pdbx_description
1 polymer ?
#
loop_
_entity_poly.entity_id
_entity_poly.type
_entity_poly.pdbx_seq_one_letter_code
_entity_poly.pdbx_strand_id
1 'polypeptide(L)'
;MADRRIDKASERVSLYDASPSAYANEYYRGMDVDSYPVQTRIGRDREELAYYERRAPERIVELAEAEAHLSQVEDEVLLKVLAMRPTTGRVPWPRRLRPFESERRTTELAWAREDERLKARHARQIAALEAESERADEAFRASITKLVDSMAATIARMPKAKQETVRAAIGGQLARLSSGEIGAFEFLATITG
;
A
#
# COMPACT_ATOMS: atom_id res chain seq x y z
N MET A 1 8.43 -9.10 18.78
CA MET A 1 7.57 -9.46 17.62
C MET A 1 7.26 -10.95 17.55
N ALA A 2 8.13 -11.84 18.03
CA ALA A 2 7.88 -13.28 18.08
C ALA A 2 6.73 -13.66 19.04
N ASP A 3 6.66 -13.05 20.22
CA ASP A 3 5.64 -13.39 21.23
C ASP A 3 4.22 -13.17 20.73
N ARG A 4 3.93 -12.03 20.09
CA ARG A 4 2.63 -11.76 19.47
C ARG A 4 2.24 -12.75 18.35
N ARG A 5 3.20 -13.45 17.75
CA ARG A 5 2.90 -14.49 16.73
C ARG A 5 2.54 -15.80 17.42
N ILE A 6 3.28 -16.17 18.47
CA ILE A 6 3.04 -17.34 19.31
C ILE A 6 1.67 -17.23 20.00
N ASP A 7 1.37 -16.08 20.61
CA ASP A 7 0.09 -15.82 21.28
C ASP A 7 -1.07 -16.05 20.32
N LYS A 8 -0.99 -15.49 19.12
CA LYS A 8 -2.02 -15.66 18.09
C LYS A 8 -2.11 -17.08 17.56
N ALA A 9 -1.01 -17.82 17.47
CA ALA A 9 -1.02 -19.23 17.09
C ALA A 9 -1.70 -20.07 18.17
N SER A 10 -1.37 -19.82 19.44
CA SER A 10 -1.99 -20.46 20.61
C SER A 10 -3.49 -20.17 20.71
N GLU A 11 -3.91 -18.92 20.51
CA GLU A 11 -5.33 -18.53 20.47
C GLU A 11 -6.09 -19.26 19.36
N ARG A 12 -5.52 -19.32 18.15
CA ARG A 12 -6.16 -20.00 17.01
C ARG A 12 -6.28 -21.51 17.23
N VAL A 13 -5.23 -22.15 17.74
CA VAL A 13 -5.26 -23.58 18.07
C VAL A 13 -6.26 -23.84 19.19
N SER A 14 -6.27 -23.02 20.23
CA SER A 14 -7.24 -23.13 21.34
C SER A 14 -8.68 -22.96 20.87
N LEU A 15 -8.94 -21.99 19.99
CA LEU A 15 -10.27 -21.77 19.41
C LEU A 15 -10.70 -22.96 18.54
N TYR A 16 -9.78 -23.49 17.72
CA TYR A 16 -10.06 -24.67 16.90
C TYR A 16 -10.30 -25.91 17.75
N ASP A 17 -9.50 -26.15 18.78
CA ASP A 17 -9.64 -27.31 19.68
C ASP A 17 -10.95 -27.21 20.51
N ALA A 18 -11.39 -26.00 20.84
CA ALA A 18 -12.67 -25.78 21.53
C ALA A 18 -13.88 -25.93 20.60
N SER A 19 -13.81 -25.39 19.38
CA SER A 19 -14.89 -25.47 18.39
C SER A 19 -14.35 -25.34 16.95
N PRO A 20 -14.08 -26.48 16.28
CA PRO A 20 -13.54 -26.47 14.93
C PRO A 20 -14.47 -25.78 13.92
N SER A 21 -15.79 -25.97 14.06
CA SER A 21 -16.79 -25.35 13.18
C SER A 21 -16.88 -23.85 13.37
N ALA A 22 -16.75 -23.34 14.60
CA ALA A 22 -16.73 -21.90 14.85
C ALA A 22 -15.46 -21.26 14.27
N TYR A 23 -14.30 -21.90 14.45
CA TYR A 23 -13.05 -21.47 13.85
C TYR A 23 -13.14 -21.41 12.31
N ALA A 24 -13.63 -22.48 11.67
CA ALA A 24 -13.79 -22.53 10.23
C ALA A 24 -14.73 -21.41 9.74
N ASN A 25 -15.87 -21.20 10.41
CA ASN A 25 -16.81 -20.16 10.02
C ASN A 25 -16.24 -18.72 10.19
N GLU A 26 -15.46 -18.47 11.24
CA GLU A 26 -14.88 -17.15 11.52
C GLU A 26 -13.79 -16.77 10.51
N TYR A 27 -12.83 -17.68 10.27
CA TYR A 27 -11.63 -17.41 9.48
C TYR A 27 -11.74 -17.84 8.01
N TYR A 28 -12.63 -18.79 7.70
CA TYR A 28 -12.76 -19.44 6.39
C TYR A 28 -14.24 -19.59 6.01
N ARG A 29 -14.96 -18.47 5.90
CA ARG A 29 -16.41 -18.43 5.62
C ARG A 29 -16.80 -19.33 4.44
N GLY A 30 -17.77 -20.23 4.68
CA GLY A 30 -18.29 -21.15 3.67
C GLY A 30 -17.39 -22.36 3.41
N MET A 31 -16.32 -22.55 4.18
CA MET A 31 -15.49 -23.76 4.13
C MET A 31 -15.77 -24.67 5.31
N ASP A 32 -15.67 -25.97 5.08
CA ASP A 32 -15.81 -26.99 6.13
C ASP A 32 -14.54 -27.11 6.98
N VAL A 33 -14.67 -27.70 8.17
CA VAL A 33 -13.59 -27.98 9.11
C VAL A 33 -12.49 -28.83 8.45
N ASP A 34 -12.88 -29.78 7.61
CA ASP A 34 -11.97 -30.68 6.90
C ASP A 34 -11.44 -30.09 5.60
N SER A 35 -11.78 -28.82 5.30
CA SER A 35 -11.24 -28.15 4.13
C SER A 35 -9.72 -27.99 4.25
N TYR A 36 -9.03 -28.17 3.12
CA TYR A 36 -7.57 -28.08 3.05
C TYR A 36 -7.00 -26.77 3.66
N PRO A 37 -7.59 -25.57 3.42
CA PRO A 37 -7.08 -24.33 4.01
C PRO A 37 -7.15 -24.30 5.55
N VAL A 38 -8.21 -24.85 6.15
CA VAL A 38 -8.40 -24.92 7.61
C VAL A 38 -7.38 -25.89 8.21
N GLN A 39 -7.28 -27.11 7.68
CA GLN A 39 -6.37 -28.14 8.16
C GLN A 39 -4.90 -27.71 8.01
N THR A 40 -4.54 -27.11 6.88
CA THR A 40 -3.17 -26.61 6.64
C THR A 40 -2.81 -25.50 7.61
N ARG A 41 -3.74 -24.59 7.93
CA ARG A 41 -3.45 -23.48 8.83
C ARG A 41 -3.22 -23.95 10.27
N ILE A 42 -4.11 -24.78 10.78
CA ILE A 42 -3.99 -25.34 12.13
C ILE A 42 -2.78 -26.26 12.26
N GLY A 43 -2.47 -27.04 11.22
CA GLY A 43 -1.24 -27.84 11.16
C GLY A 43 0.01 -26.97 11.35
N ARG A 44 0.12 -25.87 10.59
CA ARG A 44 1.24 -24.92 10.73
C ARG A 44 1.29 -24.25 12.10
N ASP A 45 0.15 -23.81 12.62
CA ASP A 45 0.11 -23.15 13.93
C ASP A 45 0.55 -24.13 15.05
N ARG A 46 0.16 -25.42 14.97
CA ARG A 46 0.62 -26.47 15.89
C ARG A 46 2.11 -26.78 15.75
N GLU A 47 2.62 -26.87 14.52
CA GLU A 47 4.06 -27.04 14.26
C GLU A 47 4.88 -25.88 14.84
N GLU A 48 4.39 -24.65 14.68
CA GLU A 48 5.02 -23.45 15.23
C GLU A 48 5.08 -23.50 16.77
N LEU A 49 3.96 -23.83 17.43
CA LEU A 49 3.93 -23.98 18.88
C LEU A 49 4.88 -25.08 19.37
N ALA A 50 4.86 -26.25 18.75
CA ALA A 50 5.75 -27.36 19.10
C ALA A 50 7.24 -27.01 18.91
N TYR A 51 7.57 -26.24 17.87
CA TYR A 51 8.92 -25.72 17.66
C TYR A 51 9.35 -24.83 18.84
N TYR A 52 8.48 -23.92 19.27
CA TYR A 52 8.79 -23.02 20.38
C TYR A 52 8.86 -23.73 21.72
N GLU A 53 7.98 -24.69 22.00
CA GLU A 53 8.02 -25.51 23.20
C GLU A 53 9.33 -26.30 23.31
N ARG A 54 9.76 -26.94 22.19
CA ARG A 54 11.03 -27.67 22.16
C ARG A 54 12.24 -26.76 22.42
N ARG A 55 12.18 -25.51 21.96
CA ARG A 55 13.29 -24.54 22.08
C ARG A 55 13.24 -23.72 23.37
N ALA A 56 12.16 -23.77 24.13
CA ALA A 56 12.02 -23.06 25.40
C ALA A 56 13.16 -23.38 26.40
N PRO A 57 13.53 -24.65 26.66
CA PRO A 57 14.62 -24.95 27.60
C PRO A 57 15.98 -24.41 27.12
N GLU A 58 16.29 -24.54 25.82
CA GLU A 58 17.51 -23.99 25.23
C GLU A 58 17.59 -22.47 25.44
N ARG A 59 16.48 -21.76 25.18
CA ARG A 59 16.41 -20.31 25.40
C ARG A 59 16.57 -19.89 26.85
N ILE A 60 16.08 -20.69 27.79
CA ILE A 60 16.25 -20.40 29.23
C ILE A 60 17.73 -20.48 29.59
N VAL A 61 18.45 -21.49 29.08
CA VAL A 61 19.90 -21.62 29.27
C VAL A 61 20.65 -20.47 28.61
N GLU A 62 20.36 -20.18 27.33
CA GLU A 62 20.95 -19.06 26.59
C GLU A 62 20.72 -17.71 27.33
N LEU A 63 19.54 -17.50 27.90
CA LEU A 63 19.22 -16.29 28.66
C LEU A 63 20.04 -16.22 29.96
N ALA A 64 20.11 -17.31 30.72
CA ALA A 64 20.91 -17.37 31.95
C ALA A 64 22.41 -17.13 31.67
N GLU A 65 22.94 -17.66 30.57
CA GLU A 65 24.32 -17.41 30.13
C GLU A 65 24.52 -15.94 29.74
N ALA A 66 23.57 -15.34 29.02
CA ALA A 66 23.63 -13.93 28.64
C ALA A 66 23.54 -13.00 29.86
N GLU A 67 22.70 -13.32 30.85
CA GLU A 67 22.60 -12.58 32.10
C GLU A 67 23.90 -12.66 32.92
N ALA A 68 24.50 -13.85 33.03
CA ALA A 68 25.77 -14.03 33.70
C ALA A 68 26.89 -13.21 33.01
N HIS A 69 26.93 -13.24 31.68
CA HIS A 69 27.90 -12.47 30.90
C HIS A 69 27.67 -10.96 31.05
N LEU A 70 26.41 -10.49 31.06
CA LEU A 70 26.09 -9.08 31.29
C LEU A 70 26.59 -8.64 32.67
N SER A 71 26.33 -9.42 33.72
CA SER A 71 26.81 -9.13 35.08
C SER A 71 28.32 -9.00 35.13
N GLN A 72 29.05 -9.90 34.46
CA GLN A 72 30.51 -9.82 34.39
C GLN A 72 30.99 -8.54 33.70
N VAL A 73 30.37 -8.18 32.56
CA VAL A 73 30.72 -6.96 31.83
C VAL A 73 30.41 -5.72 32.65
N GLU A 74 29.28 -5.70 33.36
CA GLU A 74 28.92 -4.61 34.27
C GLU A 74 29.96 -4.42 35.36
N ASP A 75 30.39 -5.50 36.01
CA ASP A 75 31.46 -5.45 37.03
C ASP A 75 32.78 -4.94 36.45
N GLU A 76 33.18 -5.40 35.27
CA GLU A 76 34.38 -4.92 34.59
C GLU A 76 34.30 -3.43 34.24
N VAL A 77 33.15 -2.97 33.75
CA VAL A 77 32.91 -1.56 33.42
C VAL A 77 32.94 -0.73 34.69
N LEU A 78 32.29 -1.17 35.77
CA LEU A 78 32.29 -0.46 37.05
C LEU A 78 33.71 -0.36 37.62
N LEU A 79 34.49 -1.43 37.60
CA LEU A 79 35.90 -1.41 38.02
C LEU A 79 36.72 -0.43 37.18
N LYS A 80 36.54 -0.42 35.85
CA LYS A 80 37.22 0.53 34.95
C LYS A 80 36.79 1.98 35.25
N VAL A 81 35.51 2.22 35.46
CA VAL A 81 34.97 3.56 35.78
C VAL A 81 35.48 4.05 37.14
N LEU A 82 35.59 3.17 38.13
CA LEU A 82 36.18 3.50 39.43
C LEU A 82 37.68 3.81 39.33
N ALA A 83 38.41 3.12 38.45
CA ALA A 83 39.82 3.38 38.18
C ALA A 83 40.07 4.65 37.34
N MET A 84 39.05 5.15 36.64
CA MET A 84 39.16 6.38 35.85
C MET A 84 39.26 7.61 36.76
N ARG A 85 40.27 8.45 36.50
CA ARG A 85 40.38 9.76 37.14
C ARG A 85 39.12 10.59 36.84
N PRO A 86 38.56 11.34 37.80
CA PRO A 86 37.48 12.27 37.53
C PRO A 86 37.90 13.25 36.42
N THR A 87 37.28 13.12 35.25
CA THR A 87 37.52 14.05 34.14
C THR A 87 36.87 15.39 34.47
N THR A 88 37.66 16.46 34.47
CA THR A 88 37.15 17.83 34.45
C THR A 88 36.39 18.05 33.13
N GLY A 89 35.08 18.29 33.23
CA GLY A 89 34.20 18.41 32.05
C GLY A 89 32.98 17.48 32.04
N ARG A 90 32.68 16.76 33.13
CA ARG A 90 31.41 16.01 33.27
C ARG A 90 30.22 16.97 33.16
N VAL A 91 29.60 17.00 31.98
CA VAL A 91 28.24 17.53 31.80
C VAL A 91 27.30 16.53 32.48
N PRO A 92 26.36 16.98 33.33
CA PRO A 92 25.43 16.06 33.99
C PRO A 92 24.71 15.20 32.95
N TRP A 93 24.81 13.88 33.14
CA TRP A 93 24.08 12.88 32.37
C TRP A 93 22.89 12.40 33.21
N PRO A 94 21.68 12.33 32.63
CA PRO A 94 21.32 12.77 31.28
C PRO A 94 21.38 14.29 31.15
N ARG A 95 21.64 14.77 29.93
CA ARG A 95 21.65 16.20 29.60
C ARG A 95 20.28 16.77 29.97
N ARG A 96 20.25 17.98 30.57
CA ARG A 96 18.97 18.66 30.85
C ARG A 96 18.16 18.74 29.55
N LEU A 97 16.99 18.12 29.55
CA LEU A 97 16.07 18.18 28.43
C LEU A 97 15.68 19.64 28.19
N ARG A 98 15.51 20.01 26.92
CA ARG A 98 14.93 21.30 26.57
C ARG A 98 13.52 21.37 27.18
N PRO A 99 13.06 22.54 27.63
CA PRO A 99 11.67 22.71 28.05
C PRO A 99 10.73 22.23 26.95
N PHE A 100 9.70 21.47 27.32
CA PHE A 100 8.76 20.89 26.35
C PHE A 100 8.20 21.93 25.37
N GLU A 101 7.86 23.13 25.88
CA GLU A 101 7.37 24.24 25.07
C GLU A 101 8.34 24.71 23.98
N SER A 102 9.66 24.66 24.21
CA SER A 102 10.63 25.04 23.18
C SER A 102 10.76 23.94 22.12
N GLU A 103 10.75 22.68 22.51
CA GLU A 103 10.76 21.54 21.58
C GLU A 103 9.49 21.51 20.72
N ARG A 104 8.35 21.75 21.33
CA ARG A 104 7.04 21.83 20.67
C ARG A 104 7.04 22.93 19.61
N ARG A 105 7.47 24.15 19.94
CA ARG A 105 7.57 25.26 18.97
C ARG A 105 8.51 24.94 17.82
N THR A 106 9.66 24.31 18.08
CA THR A 106 10.59 23.91 17.01
C THR A 106 9.98 22.86 16.08
N THR A 107 9.21 21.93 16.64
CA THR A 107 8.54 20.87 15.88
C THR A 107 7.39 21.43 15.05
N GLU A 108 6.56 22.31 15.64
CA GLU A 108 5.47 23.01 14.93
C GLU A 108 6.01 23.83 13.74
N LEU A 109 7.12 24.55 13.92
CA LEU A 109 7.78 25.29 12.84
C LEU A 109 8.34 24.36 11.75
N ALA A 110 8.88 23.20 12.12
CA ALA A 110 9.37 22.22 11.16
C ALA A 110 8.22 21.62 10.35
N TRP A 111 7.11 21.27 11.00
CA TRP A 111 5.92 20.76 10.34
C TRP A 111 5.26 21.78 9.41
N ALA A 112 5.18 23.04 9.82
CA ALA A 112 4.64 24.11 8.97
C ALA A 112 5.46 24.26 7.67
N ARG A 113 6.79 24.19 7.75
CA ARG A 113 7.67 24.25 6.57
C ARG A 113 7.50 23.04 5.66
N GLU A 114 7.31 21.86 6.24
CA GLU A 114 7.13 20.63 5.47
C GLU A 114 5.75 20.60 4.78
N ASP A 115 4.70 21.06 5.47
CA ASP A 115 3.37 21.19 4.89
C ASP A 115 3.36 22.16 3.69
N GLU A 116 4.06 23.30 3.82
CA GLU A 116 4.22 24.26 2.71
C GLU A 116 4.93 23.64 1.50
N ARG A 117 5.98 22.83 1.74
CA ARG A 117 6.68 22.09 0.68
C ARG A 117 5.80 21.05 0.00
N LEU A 118 5.02 20.30 0.78
CA LEU A 118 4.10 19.28 0.26
C LEU A 118 3.00 19.92 -0.59
N LYS A 119 2.42 21.02 -0.13
CA LYS A 119 1.45 21.82 -0.90
C LYS A 119 2.03 22.32 -2.22
N ALA A 120 3.24 22.87 -2.20
CA ALA A 120 3.92 23.34 -3.40
C ALA A 120 4.21 22.18 -4.38
N ARG A 121 4.63 21.02 -3.87
CA ARG A 121 4.85 19.82 -4.70
C ARG A 121 3.55 19.33 -5.33
N HIS A 122 2.48 19.25 -4.55
CA HIS A 122 1.18 18.79 -5.01
C HIS A 122 0.60 19.74 -6.07
N ALA A 123 0.70 21.05 -5.86
CA ALA A 123 0.28 22.05 -6.85
C ALA A 123 1.02 21.89 -8.19
N ARG A 124 2.33 21.63 -8.16
CA ARG A 124 3.10 21.34 -9.38
C ARG A 124 2.66 20.05 -10.07
N GLN A 125 2.33 19.02 -9.30
CA GLN A 125 1.84 17.75 -9.85
C GLN A 125 0.47 17.91 -10.51
N ILE A 126 -0.46 18.60 -9.85
CA ILE A 126 -1.77 18.92 -10.44
C ILE A 126 -1.59 19.69 -11.74
N ALA A 127 -0.81 20.79 -11.73
CA ALA A 127 -0.59 21.59 -12.93
C ALA A 127 0.05 20.78 -14.07
N ALA A 128 0.94 19.83 -13.76
CA ALA A 128 1.54 18.95 -14.76
C ALA A 128 0.51 17.98 -15.37
N LEU A 129 -0.37 17.40 -14.53
CA LEU A 129 -1.45 16.51 -14.97
C LEU A 129 -2.49 17.26 -15.80
N GLU A 130 -2.88 18.47 -15.41
CA GLU A 130 -3.80 19.32 -16.16
C GLU A 130 -3.21 19.65 -17.54
N ALA A 131 -1.94 20.07 -17.60
CA ALA A 131 -1.26 20.35 -18.86
C ALA A 131 -1.07 19.11 -19.75
N GLU A 132 -0.98 17.91 -19.17
CA GLU A 132 -0.96 16.65 -19.91
C GLU A 132 -2.36 16.29 -20.43
N SER A 133 -3.40 16.47 -19.62
CA SER A 133 -4.79 16.27 -20.00
C SER A 133 -5.19 17.20 -21.15
N GLU A 134 -4.83 18.49 -21.08
CA GLU A 134 -5.11 19.46 -22.16
C GLU A 134 -4.44 19.03 -23.48
N ARG A 135 -3.18 18.59 -23.41
CA ARG A 135 -2.46 18.06 -24.60
C ARG A 135 -3.11 16.79 -25.15
N ALA A 136 -3.57 15.90 -24.28
CA ALA A 136 -4.27 14.68 -24.68
C ALA A 136 -5.61 15.01 -25.35
N ASP A 137 -6.38 15.96 -24.80
CA ASP A 137 -7.65 16.41 -25.36
C ASP A 137 -7.47 17.10 -26.71
N GLU A 138 -6.44 17.95 -26.86
CA GLU A 138 -6.10 18.57 -28.15
C GLU A 138 -5.69 17.52 -29.20
N ALA A 139 -4.85 16.56 -28.81
CA ALA A 139 -4.45 15.47 -29.70
C ALA A 139 -5.65 14.60 -30.12
N PHE A 140 -6.54 14.31 -29.17
CA PHE A 140 -7.77 13.57 -29.44
C PHE A 140 -8.70 14.33 -30.39
N ARG A 141 -8.93 15.62 -30.16
CA ARG A 141 -9.71 16.48 -31.08
C ARG A 141 -9.11 16.50 -32.48
N ALA A 142 -7.79 16.67 -32.58
CA ALA A 142 -7.10 16.64 -33.88
C ALA A 142 -7.24 15.28 -34.59
N SER A 143 -7.23 14.18 -33.84
CA SER A 143 -7.45 12.84 -34.38
C SER A 143 -8.88 12.63 -34.91
N ILE A 144 -9.88 13.15 -34.19
CA ILE A 144 -11.28 13.13 -34.63
C ILE A 144 -11.41 13.92 -35.94
N THR A 145 -10.87 15.14 -36.02
CA THR A 145 -10.96 15.95 -37.24
C THR A 145 -10.36 15.24 -38.44
N LYS A 146 -9.16 14.64 -38.29
CA LYS A 146 -8.52 13.84 -39.36
C LYS A 146 -9.37 12.65 -39.79
N LEU A 147 -10.01 11.97 -38.84
CA LEU A 147 -10.88 10.84 -39.15
C LEU A 147 -12.12 11.30 -39.91
N VAL A 148 -12.78 12.38 -39.47
CA VAL A 148 -13.95 12.94 -40.15
C VAL A 148 -13.59 13.37 -41.57
N ASP A 149 -12.45 14.03 -41.77
CA ASP A 149 -11.97 14.44 -43.10
C ASP A 149 -11.69 13.23 -44.00
N SER A 150 -11.07 12.18 -43.46
CA SER A 150 -10.81 10.91 -44.17
C SER A 150 -12.10 10.21 -44.58
N MET A 151 -13.08 10.15 -43.67
CA MET A 151 -14.40 9.60 -43.95
C MET A 151 -15.12 10.41 -45.03
N ALA A 152 -15.10 11.74 -44.94
CA ALA A 152 -15.70 12.62 -45.94
C ALA A 152 -15.09 12.41 -47.34
N ALA A 153 -13.77 12.29 -47.43
CA ALA A 153 -13.07 11.98 -48.68
C ALA A 153 -13.44 10.58 -49.22
N THR A 154 -13.60 9.60 -48.35
CA THR A 154 -14.00 8.23 -48.73
C THR A 154 -15.44 8.21 -49.26
N ILE A 155 -16.37 8.89 -48.58
CA ILE A 155 -17.77 9.04 -49.03
C ILE A 155 -17.83 9.76 -50.38
N ALA A 156 -17.05 10.83 -50.58
CA ALA A 156 -17.03 11.59 -51.83
C ALA A 156 -16.61 10.74 -53.05
N ARG A 157 -15.81 9.68 -52.85
CA ARG A 157 -15.39 8.73 -53.89
C ARG A 157 -16.42 7.65 -54.19
N MET A 158 -17.49 7.53 -53.39
CA MET A 158 -18.54 6.53 -53.60
C MET A 158 -19.54 6.99 -54.68
N PRO A 159 -20.24 6.07 -55.36
CA PRO A 159 -21.37 6.41 -56.23
C PRO A 159 -22.47 7.14 -55.45
N LYS A 160 -23.14 8.13 -56.06
CA LYS A 160 -24.16 8.99 -55.40
C LYS A 160 -25.23 8.21 -54.63
N ALA A 161 -25.72 7.10 -55.20
CA ALA A 161 -26.70 6.24 -54.54
C ALA A 161 -26.20 5.65 -53.21
N LYS A 162 -24.90 5.37 -53.09
CA LYS A 162 -24.29 4.89 -51.85
C LYS A 162 -24.00 6.02 -50.86
N GLN A 163 -23.69 7.22 -51.34
CA GLN A 163 -23.42 8.40 -50.51
C GLN A 163 -24.61 8.78 -49.61
N GLU A 164 -25.84 8.72 -50.14
CA GLU A 164 -27.06 9.06 -49.39
C GLU A 164 -27.32 8.05 -48.25
N THR A 165 -27.18 6.76 -48.52
CA THR A 165 -27.29 5.69 -47.51
C THR A 165 -26.26 5.85 -46.37
N VAL A 166 -25.01 6.14 -46.72
CA VAL A 166 -23.92 6.28 -45.73
C VAL A 166 -24.08 7.56 -44.91
N ARG A 167 -24.52 8.67 -45.52
CA ARG A 167 -24.82 9.92 -44.80
C ARG A 167 -25.96 9.76 -43.80
N ALA A 168 -27.02 9.03 -44.16
CA ALA A 168 -28.13 8.73 -43.26
C ALA A 168 -27.69 7.87 -42.07
N ALA A 169 -26.84 6.85 -42.32
CA ALA A 169 -26.31 5.97 -41.26
C ALA A 169 -25.37 6.71 -40.28
N ILE A 170 -24.45 7.54 -40.80
CA ILE A 170 -23.52 8.32 -39.97
C ILE A 170 -24.26 9.40 -39.17
N GLY A 171 -25.26 10.06 -39.76
CA GLY A 171 -26.08 11.07 -39.07
C GLY A 171 -26.82 10.50 -37.86
N GLY A 172 -27.37 9.28 -37.98
CA GLY A 172 -28.03 8.59 -36.86
C GLY A 172 -27.04 8.18 -35.75
N GLN A 173 -25.85 7.73 -36.12
CA GLN A 173 -24.78 7.36 -35.17
C GLN A 173 -24.24 8.59 -34.42
N LEU A 174 -24.05 9.73 -35.11
CA LEU A 174 -23.59 10.98 -34.50
C LEU A 174 -24.58 11.54 -33.49
N ALA A 175 -25.89 11.45 -33.77
CA ALA A 175 -26.93 11.85 -32.84
C ALA A 175 -26.85 11.04 -31.53
N ARG A 176 -26.64 9.72 -31.63
CA ARG A 176 -26.49 8.82 -30.48
C ARG A 176 -25.22 9.11 -29.67
N LEU A 177 -24.10 9.36 -30.33
CA LEU A 177 -22.86 9.78 -29.68
C LEU A 177 -23.05 11.09 -28.90
N SER A 178 -23.73 12.09 -29.50
CA SER A 178 -23.99 13.38 -28.85
C SER A 178 -24.96 13.29 -27.66
N SER A 179 -25.84 12.30 -27.66
CA SER A 179 -26.76 12.01 -26.54
C SER A 179 -26.13 11.20 -25.41
N GLY A 180 -24.90 10.69 -25.60
CA GLY A 180 -24.22 9.82 -24.63
C GLY A 180 -24.68 8.36 -24.63
N GLU A 181 -25.54 7.95 -25.58
CA GLU A 181 -26.03 6.57 -25.70
C GLU A 181 -24.96 5.57 -26.11
N ILE A 182 -23.93 6.01 -26.82
CA ILE A 182 -22.81 5.18 -27.26
C ILE A 182 -21.50 5.88 -26.95
N GLY A 183 -20.49 5.11 -26.55
CA GLY A 183 -19.14 5.63 -26.35
C GLY A 183 -18.43 5.95 -27.66
N ALA A 184 -17.43 6.84 -27.63
CA ALA A 184 -16.61 7.16 -28.81
C ALA A 184 -16.00 5.89 -29.46
N PHE A 185 -15.68 4.88 -28.66
CA PHE A 185 -15.15 3.60 -29.14
C PHE A 185 -16.20 2.77 -29.90
N GLU A 186 -17.44 2.73 -29.41
CA GLU A 186 -18.55 2.01 -30.07
C GLU A 186 -18.97 2.69 -31.38
N PHE A 187 -18.95 4.02 -31.42
CA PHE A 187 -19.19 4.78 -32.64
C PHE A 187 -18.14 4.46 -33.72
N LEU A 188 -16.86 4.41 -33.34
CA LEU A 188 -15.77 4.07 -34.27
C LEU A 188 -15.87 2.63 -34.77
N ALA A 189 -16.17 1.68 -33.89
CA ALA A 189 -16.34 0.27 -34.25
C ALA A 189 -17.50 0.05 -35.24
N THR A 190 -18.59 0.81 -35.10
CA THR A 190 -19.78 0.63 -35.94
C THR A 190 -19.64 1.26 -37.33
N ILE A 191 -18.73 2.23 -37.49
CA ILE A 191 -18.52 2.96 -38.74
C ILE A 191 -17.37 2.36 -39.58
N THR A 192 -16.45 1.63 -38.95
CA THR A 192 -15.27 1.05 -39.60
C THR A 192 -15.39 -0.44 -39.94
N GLY A 193 -16.36 -1.15 -39.35
CA GLY A 193 -16.73 -2.54 -39.71
C GLY A 193 -17.68 -2.61 -40.90
#